data_AF-E3KGH5-F1
#
_entry.id   AF-E3KGH5-F1
#
_cell.length_a   1.000
_cell.length_b   1.000
_cell.length_c   1.000
_cell.angle_alpha   90.00
_cell.angle_beta   90.00
_cell.angle_gamma   90.00
#
_symmetry.space_group_name_H-M   'P 1'
#
loop_
_entity.id
_entity.type
_entity.pdbx_description
1 polymer ?
#
loop_
_entity_poly.entity_id
_entity_poly.type
_entity_poly.pdbx_seq_one_letter_code
_entity_poly.pdbx_strand_id
1 'polypeptide(L)' 'MEKLLFLRILQDLTANFPYFLQKPDCTGKLGLSPHQKITAAIRQLAYAIPLDATDDYCRCGK' A
#
# COMPACT_ATOMS: atom_id res chain seq x y z
N MET A 1 11.72 9.39 -4.54
CA MET A 1 12.27 8.11 -4.03
C MET A 1 12.95 7.41 -5.19
N GLU A 2 14.19 6.98 -5.02
CA GLU A 2 14.92 6.22 -6.03
C GLU A 2 14.19 4.90 -6.36
N LYS A 3 14.03 4.58 -7.65
CA LYS A 3 13.23 3.44 -8.12
C LYS A 3 13.73 2.11 -7.56
N LEU A 4 15.04 1.93 -7.46
CA LEU A 4 15.65 0.71 -6.92
C LEU A 4 15.36 0.53 -5.43
N LEU A 5 15.37 1.61 -4.65
CA LEU A 5 15.08 1.57 -3.23
C LEU A 5 13.61 1.22 -2.98
N PHE A 6 12.70 1.80 -3.77
CA PHE A 6 11.28 1.44 -3.69
C PHE A 6 11.04 -0.04 -3.98
N LEU A 7 11.68 -0.60 -5.02
CA LEU A 7 11.52 -2.01 -5.39
C LEU A 7 12.04 -2.97 -4.31
N ARG A 8 13.16 -2.65 -3.66
CA ARG A 8 13.68 -3.43 -2.53
C ARG A 8 12.69 -3.44 -1.36
N ILE A 9 12.21 -2.27 -0.96
CA ILE A 9 11.20 -2.14 0.10
C ILE A 9 9.94 -2.94 -0.27
N LEU A 10 9.51 -2.88 -1.53
CA LEU A 10 8.34 -3.62 -1.99
C LEU A 10 8.53 -5.12 -1.90
N GLN A 11 9.68 -5.64 -2.35
CA GLN A 11 9.97 -7.06 -2.26
C GLN A 11 10.05 -7.52 -0.81
N ASP A 12 10.76 -6.79 0.04
CA ASP A 12 10.92 -7.13 1.46
C ASP A 12 9.58 -7.09 2.20
N LEU A 13 8.76 -6.06 1.97
CA LEU A 13 7.45 -5.94 2.62
C LEU A 13 6.46 -6.99 2.13
N THR A 14 6.46 -7.27 0.82
CA THR A 14 5.54 -8.27 0.26
C THR A 14 5.91 -9.70 0.69
N ALA A 15 7.20 -9.97 0.90
CA ALA A 15 7.69 -11.27 1.37
C ALA A 15 7.43 -11.50 2.86
N ASN A 16 7.59 -10.47 3.69
CA ASN A 16 7.48 -10.61 5.15
C ASN A 16 6.09 -10.32 5.71
N PHE A 17 5.28 -9.50 5.01
CA PHE A 17 4.00 -9.01 5.54
C PHE A 17 2.84 -9.30 4.58
N PRO A 18 1.96 -10.27 4.93
CA PRO A 18 0.81 -10.64 4.11
C PRO A 18 -0.23 -9.53 3.90
N TYR A 19 -0.14 -8.43 4.65
CA TYR A 19 -0.98 -7.25 4.50
C TYR A 19 -0.74 -6.51 3.17
N PHE A 20 0.52 -6.47 2.71
CA PHE A 20 0.88 -5.75 1.48
C PHE A 20 0.54 -6.54 0.21
N LEU A 21 0.32 -7.86 0.33
CA LEU A 21 -0.21 -8.65 -0.78
C LEU A 21 -1.60 -8.12 -1.19
N GLN A 22 -1.83 -8.07 -2.49
CA GLN A 22 -3.16 -7.84 -3.03
C GLN A 22 -3.98 -9.11 -2.83
N LYS A 23 -5.15 -8.97 -2.22
CA LYS A 23 -6.07 -10.08 -1.95
C LYS A 23 -7.46 -9.69 -2.44
N PRO A 24 -8.27 -10.65 -2.89
CA PRO A 24 -9.68 -10.42 -3.13
C PRO A 24 -10.40 -10.23 -1.79
N ASP A 25 -11.24 -9.21 -1.73
CA ASP A 25 -12.11 -8.95 -0.59
C ASP A 25 -13.25 -9.99 -0.54
N CYS A 26 -14.09 -9.96 0.50
CA CYS A 26 -15.22 -10.89 0.66
C CYS A 26 -16.24 -10.84 -0.50
N THR A 27 -16.17 -9.81 -1.36
CA THR A 27 -17.00 -9.65 -2.56
C THR A 27 -16.30 -10.12 -3.84
N GLY A 28 -15.07 -10.65 -3.75
CA GLY A 28 -14.26 -11.07 -4.89
C GLY A 28 -13.53 -9.93 -5.61
N LYS A 29 -13.70 -8.67 -5.17
CA LYS A 29 -12.98 -7.52 -5.74
C LYS A 29 -11.54 -7.50 -5.24
N LEU A 30 -10.59 -7.29 -6.14
CA LEU A 30 -9.19 -7.12 -5.75
C LEU A 30 -9.04 -5.79 -5.02
N GLY A 31 -8.54 -5.84 -3.78
CA GLY A 31 -8.20 -4.65 -3.01
C GLY A 31 -6.97 -3.92 -3.58
N LEU A 32 -6.44 -2.96 -2.81
CA LEU A 32 -5.29 -2.16 -3.23
C LEU A 32 -4.06 -3.01 -3.56
N SER A 33 -3.35 -2.60 -4.61
CA SER A 33 -2.10 -3.22 -4.99
C SER A 33 -1.00 -2.96 -3.94
N PRO A 34 0.04 -3.81 -3.86
CA PRO A 34 1.14 -3.63 -2.91
C PRO A 34 1.82 -2.27 -3.06
N HIS A 35 1.97 -1.81 -4.31
CA HIS A 35 2.55 -0.53 -4.66
C HIS A 35 1.77 0.65 -4.05
N GLN A 36 0.45 0.60 -4.13
CA GLN A 36 -0.43 1.64 -3.57
C GLN A 36 -0.37 1.64 -2.04
N LYS A 37 -0.44 0.47 -1.41
CA LYS A 37 -0.34 0.32 0.05
C LYS A 37 0.97 0.86 0.61
N ILE A 38 2.10 0.54 -0.04
CA ILE A 38 3.43 1.01 0.40
C ILE A 38 3.58 2.52 0.18
N THR A 39 3.09 3.04 -0.95
CA THR A 39 3.13 4.48 -1.22
C THR A 39 2.31 5.26 -0.19
N ALA A 40 1.14 4.75 0.18
CA ALA A 40 0.32 5.32 1.24
C ALA A 40 1.06 5.31 2.59
N ALA A 41 1.66 4.17 2.97
CA ALA A 41 2.42 4.04 4.21
C ALA A 41 3.61 5.02 4.28
N ILE A 42 4.39 5.14 3.21
CA ILE A 42 5.52 6.09 3.16
C ILE A 42 5.02 7.54 3.31
N ARG A 43 3.90 7.88 2.68
CA ARG A 43 3.31 9.22 2.79
C ARG A 43 2.77 9.50 4.20
N GLN A 44 2.13 8.54 4.85
CA GLN A 44 1.68 8.66 6.24
C GLN A 44 2.87 8.96 7.17
N LEU A 45 3.97 8.22 7.01
CA LEU A 45 5.19 8.42 7.78
C LEU A 45 5.84 9.79 7.51
N ALA A 46 5.88 10.22 6.24
CA ALA A 46 6.50 11.49 5.86
C ALA A 46 5.73 12.71 6.39
N TYR A 47 4.40 12.62 6.44
CA TYR A 47 3.54 13.75 6.77
C TYR A 47 2.90 13.66 8.17
N ALA A 48 3.19 12.61 8.96
CA ALA A 48 2.57 12.34 10.26
C ALA A 48 1.02 12.35 10.21
N ILE A 49 0.46 11.85 9.10
CA ILE A 49 -0.99 11.80 8.87
C ILE A 49 -1.57 10.56 9.57
N PRO A 50 -2.72 10.66 10.27
CA PRO A 50 -3.37 9.52 10.90
C PRO A 50 -3.72 8.43 9.87
N LEU A 51 -3.56 7.17 10.29
CA LEU A 51 -3.71 5.98 9.42
C LEU A 51 -5.09 5.93 8.71
N ASP A 52 -6.11 6.47 9.37
CA ASP A 52 -7.51 6.48 8.93
C ASP A 52 -7.80 7.52 7.84
N ALA A 53 -7.05 8.64 7.81
CA ALA A 53 -7.25 9.73 6.83
C ALA A 53 -6.74 9.37 5.42
N THR A 54 -6.03 8.26 5.26
CA THR A 54 -5.58 7.78 3.94
C THR A 54 -6.55 6.84 3.24
N ASP A 55 -7.61 6.37 3.91
CA ASP A 55 -8.64 5.56 3.25
C ASP A 55 -9.36 6.37 2.15
N ASP A 56 -9.44 7.70 2.30
CA ASP A 56 -9.97 8.60 1.26
C ASP A 56 -9.21 8.56 -0.08
N TYR A 57 -7.92 8.17 -0.06
CA TYR A 57 -7.12 7.97 -1.29
C TYR A 57 -7.19 6.55 -1.84
N CYS A 58 -7.79 5.61 -1.10
CA CYS A 58 -8.00 4.22 -1.49
C CYS A 58 -9.19 4.04 -2.46
N ARG A 59 -9.93 5.13 -2.73
CA ARG A 59 -11.04 5.20 -3.68
C ARG A 59 -10.67 5.33 -5.15
N CYS A 60 -9.41 5.09 -5.54
CA CYS A 60 -9.05 4.94 -6.95
C CYS A 60 -9.28 3.49 -7.41
N GLY A 61 -10.55 3.11 -7.47
CA GLY A 61 -11.04 1.97 -8.22
C GLY A 61 -12.16 2.45 -9.16
N LYS A 62 -11.81 2.70 -10.42
CA LYS A 62 -12.74 2.48 -11.54
C LYS A 62 -12.49 1.06 -12.04
#